data_AF-A0A5P8E6N4-F1
#
_entry.id   AF-A0A5P8E6N4-F1
#
_cell.length_a   1.000
_cell.length_b   1.000
_cell.length_c   1.000
_cell.angle_alpha   90.00
_cell.angle_beta   90.00
_cell.angle_gamma   90.00
#
_symmetry.space_group_name_H-M   'P 1'
#
loop_
_entity.id
_entity.type
_entity.pdbx_description
1 polymer ?
#
loop_
_entity_poly.entity_id
_entity_poly.type
_entity_poly.pdbx_seq_one_letter_code
_entity_poly.pdbx_strand_id
1 'polypeptide(L)'
;MQTFLKPLTMKRFVSVLLIGIALCFASCKHELNIPEAQLKSNLDTLSYCLGVFEAISSESFNNHLSYNQISEDNAYDVLNGLYAGISNKEKEDQGSPEADEAYGLGFQMGEQLQKSRIYSTEKMIGLGEKEHLSADIMARGFADNALGKVTLQIDGKVLDRDGAEKTGDRIIQSISARINSEKYSNKEGVKPLSDGIYYRVIKEGNGPKPKADSNVEIIYEGRLYDGSEFDATSRHDTPTSTLNLGKVIPGWRKAMMAMPVGSKWEIYIPSKEAYGEKGIPGSIPPYASLIFTIDFISIK
;
A
#
# COMPACT_ATOMS: atom_id res chain seq x y z
N MET A 1 -39.97 -73.61 -27.95
CA MET A 1 -39.37 -74.20 -29.16
C MET A 1 -39.34 -73.12 -30.22
N GLN A 2 -38.18 -72.92 -30.85
CA GLN A 2 -37.88 -72.06 -32.02
C GLN A 2 -37.78 -70.53 -31.84
N THR A 3 -36.55 -70.14 -31.50
CA THR A 3 -35.72 -69.06 -32.07
C THR A 3 -36.04 -68.59 -33.50
N PHE A 4 -35.89 -67.29 -33.80
CA PHE A 4 -34.86 -66.75 -34.74
C PHE A 4 -34.82 -65.19 -34.79
N LEU A 5 -33.67 -64.67 -34.34
CA LEU A 5 -32.85 -63.47 -34.67
C LEU A 5 -33.35 -62.26 -35.53
N LYS A 6 -33.28 -61.06 -34.89
CA LYS A 6 -32.60 -59.75 -35.24
C LYS A 6 -32.78 -59.07 -36.63
N PRO A 7 -32.81 -57.71 -36.75
CA PRO A 7 -31.65 -56.86 -36.41
C PRO A 7 -31.91 -55.43 -35.85
N LEU A 8 -30.79 -54.82 -35.42
CA LEU A 8 -30.56 -53.44 -34.96
C LEU A 8 -31.26 -52.36 -35.80
N THR A 9 -31.90 -51.40 -35.14
CA THR A 9 -32.11 -50.06 -35.68
C THR A 9 -31.40 -49.02 -34.82
N MET A 10 -30.25 -48.59 -35.32
CA MET A 10 -29.48 -47.44 -34.87
C MET A 10 -30.27 -46.17 -35.20
N LYS A 11 -30.85 -45.49 -34.20
CA LYS A 11 -31.44 -44.16 -34.40
C LYS A 11 -30.31 -43.17 -34.66
N ARG A 12 -30.09 -42.80 -35.92
CA ARG A 12 -29.29 -41.64 -36.30
C ARG A 12 -30.03 -40.38 -35.81
N PHE A 13 -29.46 -39.69 -34.82
CA PHE A 13 -29.78 -38.28 -34.59
C PHE A 13 -29.27 -37.49 -35.80
N VAL A 14 -30.20 -36.96 -36.59
CA VAL A 14 -29.90 -35.93 -37.57
C VAL A 14 -29.87 -34.61 -36.80
N SER A 15 -28.68 -34.18 -36.41
CA SER A 15 -28.44 -32.83 -35.92
C SER A 15 -28.48 -31.89 -37.12
N VAL A 16 -29.61 -31.23 -37.34
CA VAL A 16 -29.67 -30.10 -38.28
C VAL A 16 -28.96 -28.93 -37.62
N LEU A 17 -27.70 -28.71 -38.00
CA LEU A 17 -26.96 -27.50 -37.67
C LEU A 17 -27.52 -26.37 -38.54
N LEU A 18 -28.51 -25.65 -38.02
CA LEU A 18 -28.89 -24.35 -38.56
C LEU A 18 -27.75 -23.38 -38.25
N ILE A 19 -26.84 -23.22 -39.20
CA ILE A 19 -25.90 -22.10 -39.24
C ILE A 19 -26.74 -20.86 -39.55
N GLY A 20 -27.33 -20.29 -38.49
CA GLY A 20 -27.77 -18.91 -38.51
C GLY A 20 -26.53 -18.05 -38.47
N ILE A 21 -26.07 -17.58 -39.64
CA ILE A 21 -25.15 -16.45 -39.71
C ILE A 21 -25.92 -15.24 -39.21
N ALA A 22 -25.90 -15.03 -37.90
CA ALA A 22 -26.07 -13.70 -37.36
C ALA A 22 -24.79 -12.94 -37.74
N LEU A 23 -24.81 -12.28 -38.91
CA LEU A 23 -23.93 -11.14 -39.16
C LEU A 23 -24.38 -10.04 -38.19
N CYS A 24 -23.98 -10.18 -36.93
CA CYS A 24 -23.82 -9.03 -36.06
C CYS A 24 -22.66 -8.25 -36.64
N PHE A 25 -22.96 -7.20 -37.41
CA PHE A 25 -21.97 -6.18 -37.72
C PHE A 25 -21.42 -5.69 -36.38
N ALA A 26 -20.12 -5.88 -36.18
CA ALA A 26 -19.39 -5.54 -34.98
C ALA A 26 -19.55 -4.04 -34.68
N SER A 27 -20.43 -3.71 -33.75
CA SER A 27 -20.54 -2.38 -33.14
C SER A 27 -20.06 -2.41 -31.67
N CYS A 28 -19.40 -3.48 -31.23
CA CYS A 28 -18.97 -3.73 -29.84
C CYS A 28 -17.45 -3.55 -29.64
N LYS A 29 -16.78 -2.64 -30.36
CA LYS A 29 -15.32 -2.51 -30.28
C LYS A 29 -14.80 -1.52 -29.24
N HIS A 30 -15.65 -0.65 -28.71
CA HIS A 30 -15.28 0.30 -27.66
C HIS A 30 -15.95 -0.12 -26.35
N GLU A 31 -15.54 -1.26 -25.78
CA GLU A 31 -15.89 -1.64 -24.41
C GLU A 31 -14.68 -1.45 -23.50
N LEU A 32 -14.93 -1.07 -22.24
CA LEU A 32 -13.85 -0.93 -21.26
C LEU A 32 -13.39 -2.32 -20.82
N ASN A 33 -12.22 -2.75 -21.27
CA ASN A 33 -11.61 -4.04 -20.97
C ASN A 33 -10.71 -3.96 -19.72
N ILE A 34 -11.23 -3.34 -18.66
CA ILE A 34 -10.55 -3.23 -17.37
C ILE A 34 -11.43 -3.91 -16.32
N PRO A 35 -10.94 -4.98 -15.65
CA PRO A 35 -11.70 -5.68 -14.63
C PRO A 35 -12.21 -4.75 -13.53
N GLU A 36 -13.40 -5.03 -13.00
CA GLU A 36 -13.85 -4.34 -11.80
C GLU A 36 -12.92 -4.65 -10.61
N ALA A 37 -12.71 -3.64 -9.76
CA ALA A 37 -11.81 -3.77 -8.62
C ALA A 37 -12.47 -4.59 -7.49
N GLN A 38 -11.84 -5.69 -7.10
CA GLN A 38 -12.18 -6.42 -5.88
C GLN A 38 -11.15 -6.11 -4.79
N LEU A 39 -11.48 -5.19 -3.90
CA LEU A 39 -10.56 -4.74 -2.85
C LEU A 39 -10.57 -5.72 -1.67
N LYS A 40 -9.59 -6.62 -1.61
CA LYS A 40 -9.49 -7.68 -0.58
C LYS A 40 -8.44 -7.36 0.48
N SER A 41 -7.55 -6.42 0.20
CA SER A 41 -6.42 -6.06 1.04
C SER A 41 -6.15 -4.55 1.07
N ASN A 42 -5.27 -4.15 1.99
CA ASN A 42 -4.75 -2.79 2.01
C ASN A 42 -3.95 -2.46 0.75
N LEU A 43 -3.23 -3.43 0.17
CA LEU A 43 -2.49 -3.23 -1.09
C LEU A 43 -3.44 -3.02 -2.28
N ASP A 44 -4.57 -3.73 -2.31
CA ASP A 44 -5.62 -3.50 -3.33
C ASP A 44 -6.19 -2.09 -3.18
N THR A 45 -6.54 -1.71 -1.95
CA THR A 45 -7.09 -0.37 -1.67
C THR A 45 -6.09 0.73 -2.04
N LEU A 46 -4.81 0.53 -1.71
CA LEU A 46 -3.73 1.45 -2.09
C LEU A 46 -3.59 1.54 -3.61
N SER A 47 -3.63 0.40 -4.30
CA SER A 47 -3.54 0.36 -5.77
C SER A 47 -4.69 1.15 -6.41
N TYR A 48 -5.93 0.96 -5.91
CA TYR A 48 -7.08 1.72 -6.39
C TYR A 48 -6.94 3.22 -6.11
N CYS A 49 -6.50 3.59 -4.91
CA CYS A 49 -6.25 4.98 -4.53
C CYS A 49 -5.20 5.64 -5.43
N LEU A 50 -4.10 4.95 -5.73
CA LEU A 50 -3.09 5.45 -6.68
C LEU A 50 -3.70 5.68 -8.07
N GLY A 51 -4.55 4.78 -8.54
CA GLY A 51 -5.28 4.94 -9.80
C GLY A 51 -6.12 6.21 -9.82
N VAL A 52 -6.99 6.38 -8.81
CA VAL A 52 -7.87 7.55 -8.66
C VAL A 52 -7.05 8.84 -8.55
N PHE A 53 -5.94 8.82 -7.80
CA PHE A 53 -5.09 9.99 -7.58
C PHE A 53 -4.34 10.45 -8.84
N GLU A 54 -3.84 9.51 -9.65
CA GLU A 54 -3.10 9.80 -10.88
C GLU A 54 -3.99 10.22 -12.05
N ALA A 55 -5.25 9.79 -12.05
CA ALA A 55 -6.20 10.20 -13.07
C ALA A 55 -6.51 11.70 -12.97
N ILE A 56 -6.53 12.35 -14.14
CA ILE A 56 -7.12 13.68 -14.29
C ILE A 56 -8.65 13.58 -14.14
N SER A 57 -9.30 14.69 -13.77
CA SER A 57 -10.76 14.72 -13.64
C SER A 57 -11.43 14.36 -14.96
N SER A 58 -12.67 13.85 -14.92
CA SER A 58 -13.39 13.49 -16.15
C SER A 58 -13.52 14.65 -17.15
N GLU A 59 -13.75 15.87 -16.66
CA GLU A 59 -13.73 17.08 -17.48
C GLU A 59 -12.36 17.30 -18.15
N SER A 60 -11.28 17.17 -17.36
CA SER A 60 -9.92 17.31 -17.88
C SER A 60 -9.55 16.20 -18.86
N PHE A 61 -10.07 14.98 -18.64
CA PHE A 61 -9.87 13.84 -19.52
C PHE A 61 -10.52 14.09 -20.88
N ASN A 62 -11.78 14.53 -20.91
CA ASN A 62 -12.46 14.87 -22.16
C ASN A 62 -11.75 16.03 -22.88
N ASN A 63 -11.29 17.05 -22.14
CA ASN A 63 -10.48 18.13 -22.71
C ASN A 63 -9.15 17.61 -23.29
N HIS A 64 -8.51 16.63 -22.65
CA HIS A 64 -7.29 16.01 -23.13
C HIS A 64 -7.52 15.21 -24.42
N LEU A 65 -8.63 14.44 -24.50
CA LEU A 65 -9.02 13.75 -25.73
C LEU A 65 -9.21 14.75 -26.87
N SER A 66 -9.98 15.81 -26.64
CA SER A 66 -10.24 16.85 -27.62
C SER A 66 -8.97 17.56 -28.09
N TYR A 67 -8.06 17.91 -27.17
CA TYR A 67 -6.78 18.54 -27.49
C TYR A 67 -5.91 17.66 -28.40
N ASN A 68 -5.93 16.35 -28.19
CA ASN A 68 -5.20 15.37 -29.02
C ASN A 68 -6.00 14.91 -30.25
N GLN A 69 -7.14 15.55 -30.57
CA GLN A 69 -8.00 15.20 -31.70
C GLN A 69 -8.53 13.76 -31.65
N ILE A 70 -8.67 13.20 -30.45
CA ILE A 70 -9.24 11.88 -30.21
C ILE A 70 -10.75 12.03 -30.04
N SER A 71 -11.54 11.25 -30.79
CA SER A 71 -13.01 11.19 -30.59
C SER A 71 -13.34 10.66 -29.20
N GLU A 72 -14.42 11.16 -28.60
CA GLU A 72 -14.95 10.62 -27.33
C GLU A 72 -15.29 9.12 -27.44
N ASP A 73 -15.64 8.64 -28.65
CA ASP A 73 -15.88 7.22 -28.92
C ASP A 73 -14.64 6.35 -28.65
N ASN A 74 -13.44 6.93 -28.77
CA ASN A 74 -12.17 6.24 -28.54
C ASN A 74 -11.64 6.41 -27.10
N ALA A 75 -12.43 6.99 -26.19
CA ALA A 75 -12.02 7.18 -24.80
C ALA A 75 -11.67 5.85 -24.11
N TYR A 76 -12.41 4.77 -24.41
CA TYR A 76 -12.12 3.45 -23.86
C TYR A 76 -10.88 2.82 -24.47
N ASP A 77 -10.54 3.11 -25.73
CA ASP A 77 -9.27 2.63 -26.31
C ASP A 77 -8.07 3.25 -25.59
N VAL A 78 -8.13 4.54 -25.23
CA VAL A 78 -7.10 5.18 -24.39
C VAL A 78 -6.98 4.46 -23.04
N LEU A 79 -8.11 4.17 -22.38
CA LEU A 79 -8.09 3.50 -21.07
C LEU A 79 -7.63 2.04 -21.17
N ASN A 80 -8.01 1.32 -22.23
CA ASN A 80 -7.56 -0.05 -22.50
C ASN A 80 -6.06 -0.08 -22.80
N GLY A 81 -5.57 0.89 -23.59
CA GLY A 81 -4.15 1.11 -23.82
C GLY A 81 -3.39 1.35 -22.52
N LEU A 82 -3.90 2.26 -21.68
CA LEU A 82 -3.32 2.55 -20.36
C LEU A 82 -3.27 1.31 -19.48
N TYR A 83 -4.34 0.54 -19.45
CA TYR A 83 -4.37 -0.72 -18.72
C TYR A 83 -3.29 -1.70 -19.21
N ALA A 84 -3.16 -1.87 -20.52
CA ALA A 84 -2.12 -2.73 -21.10
C ALA A 84 -0.71 -2.23 -20.77
N GLY A 85 -0.46 -0.92 -20.85
CA GLY A 85 0.82 -0.31 -20.48
C GLY A 85 1.15 -0.49 -18.99
N ILE A 86 0.21 -0.25 -18.08
CA ILE A 86 0.43 -0.44 -16.63
C ILE A 86 0.71 -1.91 -16.32
N SER A 87 0.03 -2.82 -17.03
CA SER A 87 0.11 -4.26 -16.81
C SER A 87 1.25 -4.94 -17.57
N ASN A 88 2.06 -4.19 -18.31
CA ASN A 88 3.10 -4.72 -19.21
C ASN A 88 2.57 -5.81 -20.18
N LYS A 89 1.35 -5.64 -20.67
CA LYS A 89 0.76 -6.53 -21.69
C LYS A 89 1.27 -6.16 -23.08
N GLU A 90 1.15 -7.07 -24.03
CA GLU A 90 1.43 -6.76 -25.43
C GLU A 90 0.39 -5.76 -25.97
N LYS A 91 0.79 -4.95 -26.95
CA LYS A 91 -0.12 -4.03 -27.64
C LYS A 91 -1.08 -4.85 -28.50
N GLU A 92 -2.38 -4.52 -28.43
CA GLU A 92 -3.43 -5.15 -29.23
C GLU A 92 -3.88 -4.23 -30.37
N ASP A 93 -4.22 -4.81 -31.52
CA ASP A 93 -4.84 -4.12 -32.66
C ASP A 93 -6.33 -3.88 -32.39
N GLN A 94 -6.75 -2.62 -32.42
CA GLN A 94 -8.14 -2.21 -32.18
C GLN A 94 -8.98 -2.27 -33.47
N GLY A 95 -8.32 -2.41 -34.63
CA GLY A 95 -8.92 -2.62 -35.93
C GLY A 95 -9.45 -1.37 -36.61
N SER A 96 -9.04 -0.18 -36.15
CA SER A 96 -9.00 1.05 -36.95
C SER A 96 -7.77 1.89 -36.57
N PRO A 97 -7.18 2.66 -37.51
CA PRO A 97 -6.02 3.51 -37.22
C PRO A 97 -6.24 4.49 -36.05
N GLU A 98 -7.45 5.05 -35.95
CA GLU A 98 -7.80 6.03 -34.92
C GLU A 98 -7.88 5.37 -33.53
N ALA A 99 -8.43 4.16 -33.44
CA ALA A 99 -8.48 3.40 -32.20
C ALA A 99 -7.08 2.90 -31.80
N ASP A 100 -6.24 2.51 -32.76
CA ASP A 100 -4.84 2.10 -32.53
C ASP A 100 -3.94 3.25 -32.03
N GLU A 101 -4.21 4.48 -32.48
CA GLU A 101 -3.55 5.70 -32.02
C GLU A 101 -3.97 6.03 -30.59
N ALA A 102 -5.28 6.04 -30.32
CA ALA A 102 -5.83 6.25 -28.98
C ALA A 102 -5.30 5.22 -27.97
N TYR A 103 -5.32 3.93 -28.33
CA TYR A 103 -4.72 2.87 -27.53
C TYR A 103 -3.21 3.09 -27.33
N GLY A 104 -2.49 3.47 -28.38
CA GLY A 104 -1.04 3.74 -28.30
C GLY A 104 -0.68 4.83 -27.29
N LEU A 105 -1.45 5.93 -27.27
CA LEU A 105 -1.27 7.01 -26.31
C LEU A 105 -1.51 6.53 -24.88
N GLY A 106 -2.61 5.80 -24.67
CA GLY A 106 -2.90 5.14 -23.40
C GLY A 106 -1.75 4.25 -22.94
N PHE A 107 -1.25 3.38 -23.84
CA PHE A 107 -0.15 2.45 -23.56
C PHE A 107 1.10 3.14 -23.04
N GLN A 108 1.52 4.22 -23.71
CA GLN A 108 2.69 5.01 -23.28
C GLN A 108 2.48 5.64 -21.90
N MET A 109 1.29 6.18 -21.63
CA MET A 109 0.95 6.70 -20.29
C MET A 109 1.00 5.59 -19.24
N GLY A 110 0.48 4.41 -19.58
CA GLY A 110 0.48 3.26 -18.69
C GLY A 110 1.88 2.77 -18.33
N GLU A 111 2.77 2.66 -19.32
CA GLU A 111 4.18 2.31 -19.07
C GLU A 111 4.89 3.31 -18.15
N GLN A 112 4.59 4.61 -18.32
CA GLN A 112 5.14 5.64 -17.45
C GLN A 112 4.61 5.50 -16.01
N LEU A 113 3.33 5.24 -15.82
CA LEU A 113 2.73 5.04 -14.50
C LEU A 113 3.27 3.78 -13.81
N GLN A 114 3.44 2.68 -14.55
CA GLN A 114 4.05 1.45 -14.04
C GLN A 114 5.43 1.73 -13.41
N LYS A 115 6.30 2.44 -14.14
CA LYS A 115 7.67 2.73 -13.70
C LYS A 115 7.70 3.79 -12.59
N SER A 116 6.92 4.86 -12.75
CA SER A 116 7.01 6.05 -11.89
C SER A 116 6.13 6.02 -10.65
N ARG A 117 5.12 5.12 -10.59
CA ARG A 117 4.19 5.01 -9.45
C ARG A 117 4.18 3.64 -8.81
N ILE A 118 3.94 2.55 -9.56
CA ILE A 118 3.91 1.21 -8.96
C ILE A 118 5.29 0.88 -8.40
N TYR A 119 6.29 0.78 -9.27
CA TYR A 119 7.63 0.37 -8.87
C TYR A 119 8.26 1.30 -7.82
N SER A 120 8.08 2.62 -7.98
CA SER A 120 8.62 3.61 -7.04
C SER A 120 7.96 3.50 -5.66
N THR A 121 6.64 3.30 -5.59
CA THR A 121 5.91 3.16 -4.33
C THR A 121 6.25 1.87 -3.61
N GLU A 122 6.30 0.74 -4.33
CA GLU A 122 6.71 -0.55 -3.76
C GLU A 122 8.12 -0.46 -3.17
N LYS A 123 9.06 0.15 -3.90
CA LYS A 123 10.43 0.37 -3.45
C LYS A 123 10.50 1.31 -2.25
N MET A 124 9.71 2.38 -2.24
CA MET A 124 9.65 3.34 -1.13
C MET A 124 9.16 2.68 0.17
N ILE A 125 8.09 1.90 0.09
CA ILE A 125 7.52 1.15 1.22
C ILE A 125 8.44 -0.02 1.61
N GLY A 126 9.23 -0.51 0.66
CA GLY A 126 10.13 -1.64 0.83
C GLY A 126 9.39 -2.97 0.89
N LEU A 127 8.35 -3.13 0.05
CA LEU A 127 7.64 -4.39 -0.13
C LEU A 127 8.61 -5.50 -0.54
N GLY A 128 8.36 -6.73 -0.06
CA GLY A 128 9.12 -7.91 -0.46
C GLY A 128 8.62 -8.50 -1.78
N GLU A 129 9.36 -9.48 -2.32
CA GLU A 129 9.07 -10.12 -3.63
C GLU A 129 7.71 -10.82 -3.77
N LYS A 130 6.95 -10.95 -2.68
CA LYS A 130 5.64 -11.63 -2.66
C LYS A 130 4.47 -10.67 -2.52
N GLU A 131 4.75 -9.40 -2.23
CA GLU A 131 3.73 -8.36 -1.99
C GLU A 131 3.88 -7.29 -3.06
N HIS A 132 2.83 -7.09 -3.86
CA HIS A 132 2.84 -6.14 -4.96
C HIS A 132 1.54 -5.34 -5.00
N LEU A 133 1.64 -4.12 -5.52
CA LEU A 133 0.48 -3.35 -5.95
C LEU A 133 -0.11 -3.99 -7.21
N SER A 134 -1.42 -3.96 -7.33
CA SER A 134 -2.13 -4.54 -8.47
C SER A 134 -2.25 -3.52 -9.60
N ALA A 135 -1.60 -3.84 -10.74
CA ALA A 135 -1.75 -3.09 -11.99
C ALA A 135 -3.21 -3.02 -12.45
N ASP A 136 -3.94 -4.14 -12.37
CA ASP A 136 -5.36 -4.22 -12.74
C ASP A 136 -6.21 -3.25 -11.91
N ILE A 137 -6.00 -3.25 -10.59
CA ILE A 137 -6.79 -2.43 -9.66
C ILE A 137 -6.41 -0.95 -9.78
N MET A 138 -5.13 -0.63 -10.01
CA MET A 138 -4.69 0.74 -10.27
C MET A 138 -5.28 1.27 -11.58
N ALA A 139 -5.22 0.51 -12.67
CA ALA A 139 -5.84 0.89 -13.93
C ALA A 139 -7.36 1.08 -13.77
N ARG A 140 -8.00 0.25 -12.95
CA ARG A 140 -9.43 0.41 -12.65
C ARG A 140 -9.74 1.69 -11.91
N GLY A 141 -8.99 2.02 -10.85
CA GLY A 141 -9.16 3.28 -10.12
C GLY A 141 -8.96 4.50 -11.02
N PHE A 142 -7.98 4.42 -11.94
CA PHE A 142 -7.73 5.47 -12.93
C PHE A 142 -8.93 5.65 -13.86
N ALA A 143 -9.42 4.56 -14.45
CA ALA A 143 -10.55 4.59 -15.37
C ALA A 143 -11.84 5.08 -14.70
N ASP A 144 -12.10 4.63 -13.46
CA ASP A 144 -13.27 5.10 -12.71
C ASP A 144 -13.24 6.61 -12.49
N ASN A 145 -12.09 7.18 -12.13
CA ASN A 145 -11.98 8.63 -11.93
C ASN A 145 -12.05 9.42 -13.25
N ALA A 146 -11.34 8.96 -14.29
CA ALA A 146 -11.36 9.58 -15.62
C ALA A 146 -12.76 9.57 -16.26
N LEU A 147 -13.60 8.58 -15.93
CA LEU A 147 -14.97 8.47 -16.42
C LEU A 147 -16.02 9.06 -15.48
N GLY A 148 -15.63 9.59 -14.31
CA GLY A 148 -16.57 10.10 -13.30
C GLY A 148 -17.45 9.00 -12.67
N LYS A 149 -16.95 7.76 -12.62
CA LYS A 149 -17.65 6.55 -12.17
C LYS A 149 -17.16 6.01 -10.82
N VAL A 150 -16.36 6.78 -10.07
CA VAL A 150 -15.92 6.34 -8.72
C VAL A 150 -17.14 6.20 -7.81
N THR A 151 -17.34 4.98 -7.31
CA THR A 151 -18.43 4.64 -6.39
C THR A 151 -17.93 4.12 -5.05
N LEU A 152 -16.62 3.82 -4.95
CA LEU A 152 -16.00 3.37 -3.71
C LEU A 152 -16.16 4.42 -2.62
N GLN A 153 -16.64 4.00 -1.45
CA GLN A 153 -16.74 4.86 -0.29
C GLN A 153 -15.73 4.46 0.79
N ILE A 154 -15.00 5.44 1.30
CA ILE A 154 -14.11 5.31 2.45
C ILE A 154 -14.58 6.32 3.51
N ASP A 155 -14.70 5.87 4.76
CA ASP A 155 -15.15 6.72 5.88
C ASP A 155 -16.51 7.42 5.60
N GLY A 156 -17.40 6.74 4.86
CA GLY A 156 -18.75 7.22 4.53
C GLY A 156 -18.82 8.27 3.42
N LYS A 157 -17.73 8.51 2.69
CA LYS A 157 -17.66 9.45 1.57
C LYS A 157 -17.18 8.75 0.31
N VAL A 158 -17.72 9.13 -0.84
CA VAL A 158 -17.19 8.70 -2.15
C VAL A 158 -15.73 9.15 -2.23
N LEU A 159 -14.87 8.25 -2.68
CA LEU A 159 -13.44 8.46 -2.78
C LEU A 159 -13.14 9.43 -3.94
N ASP A 160 -13.02 10.71 -3.62
CA ASP A 160 -12.46 11.70 -4.54
C ASP A 160 -10.92 11.63 -4.55
N ARG A 161 -10.29 12.49 -5.36
CA ARG A 161 -8.83 12.52 -5.52
C ARG A 161 -8.09 12.82 -4.21
N ASP A 162 -8.58 13.78 -3.44
CA ASP A 162 -8.02 14.15 -2.12
C ASP A 162 -8.20 13.02 -1.10
N GLY A 163 -9.34 12.33 -1.15
CA GLY A 163 -9.65 11.18 -0.33
C GLY A 163 -8.76 9.99 -0.68
N ALA A 164 -8.48 9.78 -1.97
CA ALA A 164 -7.56 8.76 -2.46
C ALA A 164 -6.13 9.02 -1.99
N GLU A 165 -5.64 10.27 -2.08
CA GLU A 165 -4.32 10.66 -1.56
C GLU A 165 -4.21 10.36 -0.06
N LYS A 166 -5.13 10.89 0.76
CA LYS A 166 -5.11 10.71 2.22
C LYS A 166 -5.24 9.25 2.63
N THR A 167 -6.10 8.50 1.94
CA THR A 167 -6.29 7.07 2.21
C THR A 167 -5.06 6.28 1.81
N GLY A 168 -4.47 6.58 0.66
CA GLY A 168 -3.23 6.02 0.18
C GLY A 168 -2.09 6.24 1.17
N ASP A 169 -1.86 7.48 1.60
CA ASP A 169 -0.84 7.84 2.57
C ASP A 169 -0.99 7.09 3.90
N ARG A 170 -2.22 7.00 4.43
CA ARG A 170 -2.52 6.23 5.64
C ARG A 170 -2.16 4.76 5.47
N ILE A 171 -2.49 4.17 4.32
CA ILE A 171 -2.16 2.77 4.05
C ILE A 171 -0.65 2.57 3.89
N ILE A 172 0.03 3.43 3.13
CA ILE A 172 1.50 3.44 2.96
C ILE A 172 2.19 3.46 4.32
N GLN A 173 1.77 4.36 5.20
CA GLN A 173 2.31 4.50 6.54
C GLN A 173 2.07 3.23 7.39
N SER A 174 0.88 2.64 7.31
CA SER A 174 0.54 1.40 8.02
C SER A 174 1.39 0.20 7.56
N ILE A 175 1.59 0.04 6.25
CA ILE A 175 2.40 -1.03 5.67
C ILE A 175 3.86 -0.82 6.01
N SER A 176 4.37 0.41 5.89
CA SER A 176 5.74 0.76 6.25
C SER A 176 6.02 0.45 7.73
N ALA A 177 5.08 0.76 8.63
CA ALA A 177 5.21 0.42 10.04
C ALA A 177 5.33 -1.09 10.29
N ARG A 178 4.51 -1.91 9.60
CA ARG A 178 4.60 -3.37 9.65
C ARG A 178 5.97 -3.87 9.19
N ILE A 179 6.40 -3.42 8.01
CA ILE A 179 7.69 -3.83 7.42
C ILE A 179 8.87 -3.43 8.30
N ASN A 180 8.84 -2.22 8.86
CA ASN A 180 9.87 -1.75 9.78
C ASN A 180 9.92 -2.60 11.06
N SER A 181 8.76 -3.00 11.57
CA SER A 181 8.65 -3.91 12.71
C SER A 181 9.27 -5.28 12.41
N GLU A 182 8.91 -5.89 11.29
CA GLU A 182 9.47 -7.19 10.84
C GLU A 182 10.99 -7.11 10.60
N LYS A 183 11.45 -6.06 9.93
CA LYS A 183 12.89 -5.83 9.69
C LYS A 183 13.64 -5.65 11.00
N TYR A 184 13.09 -4.93 11.97
CA TYR A 184 13.73 -4.74 13.27
C TYR A 184 13.76 -6.04 14.08
N SER A 185 12.65 -6.77 14.15
CA SER A 185 12.53 -8.01 14.93
C SER A 185 13.50 -9.11 14.47
N ASN A 186 13.88 -9.08 13.18
CA ASN A 186 14.80 -10.06 12.59
C ASN A 186 16.29 -9.70 12.76
N LYS A 187 16.62 -8.56 13.37
CA LYS A 187 18.02 -8.20 13.62
C LYS A 187 18.62 -9.07 14.73
N GLU A 188 19.90 -9.36 14.63
CA GLU A 188 20.64 -10.14 15.62
C GLU A 188 20.57 -9.49 17.02
N GLY A 189 20.32 -10.32 18.04
CA GLY A 189 20.26 -9.89 19.44
C GLY A 189 18.98 -9.13 19.82
N VAL A 190 18.06 -8.91 18.88
CA VAL A 190 16.76 -8.31 19.16
C VAL A 190 15.83 -9.34 19.83
N LYS A 191 15.17 -8.93 20.90
CA LYS A 191 14.24 -9.73 21.69
C LYS A 191 12.88 -9.01 21.78
N PRO A 192 11.76 -9.76 21.71
CA PRO A 192 10.44 -9.18 21.95
C PRO A 192 10.27 -8.80 23.42
N LEU A 193 9.52 -7.73 23.67
CA LEU A 193 9.06 -7.35 25.01
C LEU A 193 7.54 -7.55 25.14
N SER A 194 6.74 -6.66 24.53
CA SER A 194 5.27 -6.70 24.54
C SER A 194 4.72 -5.75 23.49
N ASP A 195 3.52 -6.00 22.94
CA ASP A 195 2.80 -5.07 22.05
C ASP A 195 3.62 -4.58 20.83
N GLY A 196 4.47 -5.45 20.28
CA GLY A 196 5.36 -5.12 19.16
C GLY A 196 6.58 -4.27 19.53
N ILE A 197 6.81 -4.03 20.83
CA ILE A 197 8.06 -3.45 21.34
C ILE A 197 9.14 -4.52 21.30
N TYR A 198 10.30 -4.14 20.77
CA TYR A 198 11.49 -4.97 20.77
C TYR A 198 12.64 -4.24 21.44
N TYR A 199 13.60 -4.99 21.94
CA TYR A 199 14.82 -4.43 22.52
C TYR A 199 16.05 -5.26 22.17
N ARG A 200 17.21 -4.61 22.18
CA ARG A 200 18.52 -5.23 22.07
C ARG A 200 19.38 -4.74 23.21
N VAL A 201 19.95 -5.67 23.96
CA VAL A 201 20.86 -5.35 25.06
C VAL A 201 22.24 -5.01 24.48
N ILE A 202 22.69 -3.77 24.65
CA ILE A 202 24.04 -3.32 24.28
C ILE A 202 24.99 -3.55 25.47
N LYS A 203 24.52 -3.28 26.68
CA LYS A 203 25.23 -3.53 27.94
C LYS A 203 24.26 -4.04 28.98
N GLU A 204 24.59 -5.17 29.61
CA GLU A 204 23.86 -5.71 30.75
C GLU A 204 24.16 -4.87 32.01
N GLY A 205 23.10 -4.48 32.72
CA GLY A 205 23.17 -3.91 34.06
C GLY A 205 22.60 -4.89 35.08
N ASN A 206 23.01 -4.74 36.34
CA ASN A 206 22.63 -5.62 37.44
C ASN A 206 21.86 -4.89 38.56
N GLY A 207 21.46 -3.64 38.32
CA GLY A 207 20.73 -2.84 39.30
C GLY A 207 19.24 -3.18 39.39
N PRO A 208 18.52 -2.54 40.32
CA PRO A 208 17.07 -2.72 40.44
C PRO A 208 16.34 -2.21 39.20
N LYS A 209 15.10 -2.66 39.01
CA LYS A 209 14.19 -2.17 37.97
C LYS A 209 13.20 -1.16 38.55
N PRO A 210 12.84 -0.08 37.83
CA PRO A 210 11.92 0.93 38.30
C PRO A 210 10.47 0.44 38.35
N LYS A 211 9.64 1.12 39.13
CA LYS A 211 8.18 0.98 39.09
C LYS A 211 7.60 1.90 38.01
N ALA A 212 6.33 1.72 37.67
CA ALA A 212 5.66 2.41 36.57
C ALA A 212 5.62 3.94 36.67
N ASP A 213 5.79 4.49 37.88
CA ASP A 213 5.72 5.91 38.21
C ASP A 213 7.06 6.49 38.71
N SER A 214 8.13 5.68 38.73
CA SER A 214 9.45 6.10 39.18
C SER A 214 10.00 7.27 38.36
N ASN A 215 10.77 8.13 39.02
CA ASN A 215 11.65 9.05 38.34
C ASN A 215 12.95 8.32 38.02
N VAL A 216 13.41 8.44 36.78
CA VAL A 216 14.63 7.78 36.28
C VAL A 216 15.58 8.82 35.71
N GLU A 217 16.87 8.57 35.89
CA GLU A 217 17.95 9.32 35.26
C GLU A 217 18.61 8.48 34.17
N ILE A 218 18.76 9.09 33.00
CA ILE A 218 19.19 8.40 31.78
C ILE A 218 20.03 9.30 30.88
N ILE A 219 20.74 8.69 29.93
CA ILE A 219 21.17 9.34 28.70
C ILE A 219 20.45 8.62 27.56
N TYR A 220 19.82 9.36 26.66
CA TYR A 220 19.13 8.75 25.53
C TYR A 220 19.31 9.51 24.22
N GLU A 221 19.05 8.78 23.15
CA GLU A 221 18.94 9.29 21.79
C GLU A 221 17.73 8.63 21.13
N GLY A 222 16.85 9.42 20.53
CA GLY A 222 15.65 9.01 19.83
C GLY A 222 15.75 9.30 18.34
N ARG A 223 15.57 8.26 17.53
CA ARG A 223 15.65 8.31 16.07
C ARG A 223 14.40 7.71 15.42
N LEU A 224 14.01 8.26 14.27
CA LEU A 224 13.07 7.62 13.37
C LEU A 224 13.70 6.37 12.75
N TYR A 225 12.89 5.53 12.11
CA TYR A 225 13.38 4.28 11.52
C TYR A 225 14.39 4.50 10.38
N ASP A 226 14.33 5.65 9.70
CA ASP A 226 15.28 6.07 8.66
C ASP A 226 16.64 6.53 9.25
N GLY A 227 16.76 6.61 10.58
CA GLY A 227 17.96 7.05 11.30
C GLY A 227 17.95 8.52 11.70
N SER A 228 16.98 9.32 11.24
CA SER A 228 16.85 10.73 11.57
C SER A 228 16.64 10.94 13.07
N GLU A 229 17.53 11.69 13.73
CA GLU A 229 17.40 12.01 15.15
C GLU A 229 16.31 13.07 15.36
N PHE A 230 15.35 12.80 16.25
CA PHE A 230 14.30 13.75 16.61
C PHE A 230 14.47 14.34 18.01
N ASP A 231 15.12 13.62 18.92
CA ASP A 231 15.40 14.09 20.29
C ASP A 231 16.59 13.32 20.89
N ALA A 232 17.37 13.96 21.76
CA ALA A 232 18.50 13.34 22.44
C ALA A 232 18.92 14.17 23.66
N THR A 233 19.38 13.52 24.73
CA THR A 233 19.85 14.22 25.96
C THR A 233 20.92 15.28 25.67
N SER A 234 21.79 15.04 24.70
CA SER A 234 22.84 15.98 24.27
C SER A 234 22.30 17.33 23.79
N ARG A 235 21.01 17.42 23.44
CA ARG A 235 20.35 18.65 22.98
C ARG A 235 19.77 19.52 24.11
N HIS A 236 19.79 19.04 25.35
CA HIS A 236 19.09 19.67 26.49
C HIS A 236 20.05 20.46 27.40
N ASP A 237 21.29 20.71 26.97
CA ASP A 237 22.35 21.38 27.75
C ASP A 237 22.63 20.75 29.14
N THR A 238 22.26 19.48 29.31
CA THR A 238 22.44 18.70 30.54
C THR A 238 23.15 17.38 30.25
N PRO A 239 23.98 16.86 31.17
CA PRO A 239 24.67 15.59 30.97
C PRO A 239 23.74 14.37 31.03
N THR A 240 22.60 14.50 31.72
CA THR A 240 21.60 13.44 31.92
C THR A 240 20.18 14.02 31.84
N SER A 241 19.21 13.20 31.46
CA SER A 241 17.79 13.54 31.48
C SER A 241 17.10 12.87 32.66
N THR A 242 16.19 13.58 33.34
CA THR A 242 15.31 13.01 34.36
C THR A 242 13.88 12.92 33.83
N LEU A 243 13.31 11.72 33.80
CA LEU A 243 11.95 11.47 33.30
C LEU A 243 11.10 10.77 34.36
N ASN A 244 9.82 11.10 34.42
CA ASN A 244 8.84 10.34 35.19
C ASN A 244 8.19 9.28 34.29
N LEU A 245 8.30 7.99 34.63
CA LEU A 245 7.76 6.91 33.80
C LEU A 245 6.22 6.96 33.67
N GLY A 246 5.53 7.62 34.60
CA GLY A 246 4.10 7.90 34.55
C GLY A 246 3.69 8.94 33.50
N LYS A 247 4.64 9.69 32.92
CA LYS A 247 4.39 10.81 31.99
C LYS A 247 5.01 10.62 30.60
N VAL A 248 5.68 9.50 30.35
CA VAL A 248 6.25 9.15 29.04
C VAL A 248 5.31 8.26 28.23
N ILE A 249 5.62 8.08 26.95
CA ILE A 249 4.87 7.19 26.06
C ILE A 249 4.82 5.74 26.58
N PRO A 250 3.75 4.98 26.27
CA PRO A 250 3.58 3.60 26.78
C PRO A 250 4.77 2.68 26.55
N GLY A 251 5.40 2.76 25.37
CA GLY A 251 6.56 1.94 25.03
C GLY A 251 7.78 2.20 25.91
N TRP A 252 8.03 3.47 26.26
CA TRP A 252 9.08 3.84 27.20
C TRP A 252 8.83 3.26 28.58
N ARG A 253 7.60 3.41 29.10
CA ARG A 253 7.24 2.88 30.42
C ARG A 253 7.48 1.38 30.50
N LYS A 254 7.02 0.61 29.49
CA LYS A 254 7.18 -0.84 29.42
C LYS A 254 8.65 -1.25 29.33
N ALA A 255 9.41 -0.61 28.43
CA ALA A 255 10.84 -0.89 28.25
C ALA A 255 11.66 -0.61 29.51
N MET A 256 11.48 0.57 30.12
CA MET A 256 12.24 0.96 31.32
C MET A 256 11.94 0.08 32.52
N MET A 257 10.70 -0.36 32.72
CA MET A 257 10.35 -1.31 33.79
C MET A 257 10.96 -2.70 33.58
N ALA A 258 11.34 -3.06 32.35
CA ALA A 258 12.02 -4.31 32.03
C ALA A 258 13.55 -4.20 32.11
N MET A 259 14.09 -3.00 32.01
CA MET A 259 15.52 -2.69 31.91
C MET A 259 16.15 -2.52 33.31
N PRO A 260 17.15 -3.33 33.69
CA PRO A 260 17.91 -3.12 34.92
C PRO A 260 18.71 -1.81 34.88
N VAL A 261 18.83 -1.11 36.02
CA VAL A 261 19.76 0.01 36.17
C VAL A 261 21.20 -0.42 35.84
N GLY A 262 21.94 0.47 35.16
CA GLY A 262 23.30 0.25 34.65
C GLY A 262 23.35 -0.39 33.27
N SER A 263 22.19 -0.75 32.70
CA SER A 263 22.10 -1.31 31.34
C SER A 263 22.20 -0.21 30.29
N LYS A 264 22.59 -0.62 29.08
CA LYS A 264 22.38 0.17 27.86
C LYS A 264 21.58 -0.65 26.86
N TRP A 265 20.40 -0.18 26.47
CA TRP A 265 19.51 -0.88 25.53
C TRP A 265 19.25 -0.02 24.31
N GLU A 266 19.11 -0.66 23.16
CA GLU A 266 18.38 -0.09 22.02
C GLU A 266 16.96 -0.67 22.06
N ILE A 267 15.95 0.18 21.90
CA ILE A 267 14.55 -0.23 21.91
C ILE A 267 13.85 0.26 20.65
N TYR A 268 13.00 -0.58 20.06
CA TYR A 268 12.07 -0.23 19.00
C TYR A 268 10.67 -0.13 19.60
N ILE A 269 10.00 0.99 19.35
CA ILE A 269 8.65 1.27 19.80
C ILE A 269 7.76 1.47 18.57
N PRO A 270 6.76 0.61 18.32
CA PRO A 270 5.81 0.81 17.23
C PRO A 270 4.94 2.04 17.51
N SER A 271 4.42 2.67 16.46
CA SER A 271 3.67 3.94 16.57
C SER A 271 2.51 3.89 17.56
N LYS A 272 1.79 2.76 17.64
CA LYS A 272 0.70 2.53 18.60
C LYS A 272 1.12 2.65 20.07
N GLU A 273 2.39 2.36 20.37
CA GLU A 273 2.99 2.48 21.71
C GLU A 273 3.76 3.81 21.87
N ALA A 274 3.65 4.71 20.89
CA ALA A 274 4.28 6.02 20.81
C ALA A 274 3.22 7.12 20.54
N TYR A 275 3.33 7.83 19.41
CA TYR A 275 2.49 8.98 19.05
C TYR A 275 1.36 8.67 18.04
N GLY A 276 1.22 7.40 17.67
CA GLY A 276 0.10 6.87 16.88
C GLY A 276 -0.07 7.54 15.52
N GLU A 277 -1.32 7.58 15.06
CA GLU A 277 -1.72 8.12 13.75
C GLU A 277 -1.45 9.62 13.61
N LYS A 278 -1.35 10.34 14.73
CA LYS A 278 -1.17 11.80 14.71
C LYS A 278 0.28 12.23 14.61
N GLY A 279 1.19 11.45 15.20
CA GLY A 279 2.59 11.87 15.34
C GLY A 279 2.74 13.15 16.19
N ILE A 280 3.84 13.87 15.98
CA ILE A 280 4.10 15.21 16.48
C ILE A 280 4.42 16.11 15.28
N PRO A 281 3.57 17.10 14.95
CA PRO A 281 3.83 18.02 13.84
C PRO A 281 5.23 18.65 13.91
N GLY A 282 5.96 18.59 12.79
CA GLY A 282 7.31 19.16 12.67
C GLY A 282 8.45 18.33 13.28
N SER A 283 8.17 17.19 13.94
CA SER A 283 9.20 16.37 14.58
C SER A 283 9.03 14.87 14.31
N ILE A 284 7.82 14.32 14.48
CA ILE A 284 7.55 12.89 14.35
C ILE A 284 6.38 12.68 13.39
N PRO A 285 6.58 12.04 12.22
CA PRO A 285 5.51 11.79 11.27
C PRO A 285 4.37 10.91 11.86
N PRO A 286 3.16 11.01 11.30
CA PRO A 286 2.09 10.02 11.50
C PRO A 286 2.58 8.58 11.39
N TYR A 287 2.12 7.72 12.30
CA TYR A 287 2.43 6.28 12.34
C TYR A 287 3.93 5.93 12.42
N ALA A 288 4.80 6.88 12.73
CA ALA A 288 6.23 6.61 12.85
C ALA A 288 6.54 5.66 14.02
N SER A 289 7.31 4.62 13.74
CA SER A 289 8.00 3.84 14.77
C SER A 289 9.25 4.56 15.23
N LEU A 290 9.58 4.43 16.51
CA LEU A 290 10.70 5.12 17.14
C LEU A 290 11.76 4.11 17.59
N ILE A 291 13.03 4.47 17.39
CA ILE A 291 14.18 3.72 17.92
C ILE A 291 14.83 4.60 18.98
N PHE A 292 15.03 4.07 20.18
CA PHE A 292 15.76 4.76 21.24
C PHE A 292 16.99 3.97 21.65
N THR A 293 18.13 4.63 21.79
CA THR A 293 19.26 4.10 22.56
C THR A 293 19.25 4.74 23.93
N ILE A 294 19.23 3.95 24.99
CA ILE A 294 19.08 4.41 26.38
C ILE A 294 20.22 3.83 27.21
N ASP A 295 20.95 4.68 27.92
CA ASP A 295 21.85 4.34 29.03
C ASP A 295 21.14 4.66 30.35
N PHE A 296 20.86 3.62 31.15
CA PHE A 296 20.05 3.77 32.36
C PHE A 296 20.94 3.94 33.59
N ILE A 297 20.95 5.15 34.14
CA ILE A 297 21.90 5.58 35.18
C ILE A 297 21.38 5.25 36.57
N SER A 298 20.20 5.75 36.95
CA SER A 298 19.68 5.60 38.31
C SER A 298 18.16 5.74 38.41
N ILE A 299 17.60 5.21 39.50
CA ILE A 299 16.23 5.50 39.95
C ILE A 299 16.33 6.56 41.05
N LYS A 300 15.49 7.61 40.97
CA LYS A 300 15.44 8.72 41.93
C LYS A 300 14.35 8.51 42.98
#